data_AF-A0AAD3TRF9-F1
#
_entry.id   AF-A0AAD3TRF9-F1
#
_cell.length_a   1.000
_cell.length_b   1.000
_cell.length_c   1.000
_cell.angle_alpha   90.00
_cell.angle_beta   90.00
_cell.angle_gamma   90.00
#
_symmetry.space_group_name_H-M   'P 1'
#
loop_
_entity.id
_entity.type
_entity.pdbx_description
1 polymer ?
#
loop_
_entity_poly.entity_id
_entity_poly.type
_entity_poly.pdbx_seq_one_letter_code
_entity_poly.pdbx_strand_id
1 'polypeptide(L)'
;MAAVPITNTLFPPPPGYYKAFNPDAVERHASISEGEPAGDPELAALDPPRADWVLQEGQWMLFGQKYTAEPHIPTAKEIGLPALVSDPVSAGGDSERAALPLLLHSLLHTLLAFIDVLTGTSRVPDELEAHARQSQGDQYIQHLSNLAATMMVSANQLRGVQAEATLVVLMEKQLEERRAQTERLRSKNREIAAMVRRLKESAVEASESKTKSQSQSQEPGSKQSPAANGVGDIHIDRDGDIAASVESQPSTKGAKMVKHNNQLPKNHFHKDWDRRVKTWFDQPGKKKSRRIARSKKALASGAAPLQRLRPAVRCQTQRYNMRIREGRGFTLSELKLAGIRKKEALGLGIAVDHRRRSKSEEGQALNVERLKAYRARLVVFPRVQGKPKANDATGDDLTAHITRVLPALPSTYVAEKPRAITAEEKEFGAYAALRKARSDARYVGQRAKRAAEKKAKEEEAKK
;
A
#
# COMPACT_ATOMS: atom_id res chain seq x y z
N MET A 1 12.03 -39.38 27.21
CA MET A 1 11.04 -38.36 27.61
C MET A 1 10.33 -37.90 26.36
N ALA A 2 9.02 -38.14 26.26
CA ALA A 2 8.21 -37.77 25.10
C ALA A 2 8.20 -36.23 24.94
N ALA A 3 8.54 -35.74 23.76
CA ALA A 3 8.55 -34.32 23.45
C ALA A 3 7.10 -33.79 23.45
N VAL A 4 6.82 -32.83 24.33
CA VAL A 4 5.53 -32.15 24.40
C VAL A 4 5.29 -31.41 23.07
N PRO A 5 4.09 -31.50 22.47
CA PRO A 5 3.77 -30.75 21.26
C PRO A 5 3.70 -29.25 21.59
N ILE A 6 4.64 -28.49 21.05
CA ILE A 6 4.74 -27.04 21.24
C ILE A 6 3.71 -26.38 20.33
N THR A 7 2.53 -26.07 20.85
CA THR A 7 1.41 -25.47 20.10
C THR A 7 1.20 -24.00 20.41
N ASN A 8 2.26 -23.21 20.69
CA ASN A 8 2.14 -21.74 20.73
C ASN A 8 3.47 -20.98 20.83
N THR A 9 4.37 -21.11 19.86
CA THR A 9 5.54 -20.22 19.77
C THR A 9 5.45 -19.32 18.53
N LEU A 10 5.67 -18.02 18.74
CA LEU A 10 5.71 -16.98 17.69
C LEU A 10 6.76 -17.27 16.59
N PHE A 11 7.71 -18.14 16.91
CA PHE A 11 8.67 -18.73 15.97
C PHE A 11 8.59 -20.25 16.10
N PRO A 12 8.26 -20.98 15.02
CA PRO A 12 8.36 -22.44 15.06
C PRO A 12 9.81 -22.84 15.31
N PRO A 13 10.06 -24.01 15.91
CA PRO A 13 11.42 -24.54 16.01
C PRO A 13 12.07 -24.57 14.62
N PRO A 14 13.38 -24.33 14.52
CA PRO A 14 14.08 -24.36 13.26
C PRO A 14 13.84 -25.72 12.58
N PRO A 15 13.61 -25.74 11.26
CA PRO A 15 13.36 -26.97 10.52
C PRO A 15 14.45 -28.02 10.78
N GLY A 16 14.09 -29.31 10.76
CA GLY A 16 15.02 -30.41 11.10
C GLY A 16 16.33 -30.40 10.30
N TYR A 17 16.28 -29.92 9.05
CA TYR A 17 17.45 -29.76 8.17
C TYR A 17 18.46 -28.71 8.68
N TYR A 18 18.10 -27.84 9.63
CA TYR A 18 19.04 -26.88 10.22
C TYR A 18 20.26 -27.56 10.84
N LYS A 19 20.09 -28.81 11.34
CA LYS A 19 21.18 -29.63 11.88
C LYS A 19 22.18 -30.11 10.82
N ALA A 20 21.84 -30.01 9.53
CA ALA A 20 22.73 -30.34 8.43
C ALA A 20 23.65 -29.17 8.05
N PHE A 21 23.36 -27.94 8.49
CA PHE A 21 24.19 -26.75 8.23
C PHE A 21 25.38 -26.65 9.23
N ASN A 22 26.24 -27.66 9.23
CA ASN A 22 27.48 -27.69 10.01
C ASN A 22 28.69 -27.27 9.16
N PRO A 23 29.74 -26.67 9.75
CA PRO A 23 30.95 -26.28 9.02
C PRO A 23 31.56 -27.44 8.21
N ASP A 24 31.57 -28.65 8.77
CA ASP A 24 32.04 -29.87 8.09
C ASP A 24 31.25 -30.24 6.84
N ALA A 25 29.96 -29.88 6.78
CA ALA A 25 29.10 -30.11 5.60
C ALA A 25 29.32 -29.02 4.55
N VAL A 26 29.61 -27.79 4.98
CA VAL A 26 29.99 -26.67 4.09
C VAL A 26 31.34 -26.93 3.44
N GLU A 27 32.31 -27.47 4.18
CA GLU A 27 33.62 -27.87 3.64
C GLU A 27 33.49 -29.03 2.64
N ARG A 28 32.64 -30.02 2.93
CA ARG A 28 32.31 -31.10 1.98
C ARG A 28 31.64 -30.56 0.72
N HIS A 29 30.68 -29.64 0.83
CA HIS A 29 30.07 -29.00 -0.33
C HIS A 29 31.09 -28.18 -1.13
N ALA A 30 32.03 -27.50 -0.47
CA ALA A 30 33.12 -26.77 -1.16
C ALA A 30 34.05 -27.72 -1.93
N SER A 31 34.28 -28.93 -1.43
CA SER A 31 35.07 -29.95 -2.13
C SER A 31 34.33 -30.62 -3.30
N ILE A 32 33.00 -30.61 -3.30
CA ILE A 32 32.16 -31.21 -4.35
C ILE A 32 31.97 -30.24 -5.53
N SER A 33 32.10 -28.92 -5.34
CA SER A 33 31.87 -27.93 -6.40
C SER A 33 32.91 -27.90 -7.53
N GLU A 34 33.89 -28.81 -7.52
CA GLU A 34 34.88 -28.99 -8.61
C GLU A 34 34.55 -30.13 -9.59
N GLY A 35 33.42 -30.85 -9.41
CA GLY A 35 32.98 -31.93 -10.32
C GLY A 35 31.59 -31.71 -10.93
N GLU A 36 31.36 -32.21 -12.15
CA GLU A 36 30.07 -32.15 -12.88
C GLU A 36 28.88 -32.73 -12.07
N PRO A 37 27.63 -32.27 -12.32
CA PRO A 37 26.50 -32.52 -11.43
C PRO A 37 25.97 -33.96 -11.59
N ALA A 38 26.51 -34.87 -10.79
CA ALA A 38 25.84 -36.13 -10.50
C ALA A 38 24.61 -35.81 -9.62
N GLY A 39 23.42 -36.18 -10.10
CA GLY A 39 22.13 -35.83 -9.50
C GLY A 39 22.13 -35.87 -7.97
N ASP A 40 21.85 -34.72 -7.36
CA ASP A 40 22.06 -34.46 -5.95
C ASP A 40 21.28 -35.44 -5.05
N PRO A 41 21.95 -36.28 -4.23
CA PRO A 41 21.29 -37.04 -3.18
C PRO A 41 20.69 -36.14 -2.08
N GLU A 42 20.99 -34.84 -2.07
CA GLU A 42 20.39 -33.85 -1.16
C GLU A 42 18.96 -33.45 -1.52
N LEU A 43 18.52 -33.62 -2.78
CA LEU A 43 17.10 -33.44 -3.15
C LEU A 43 16.19 -34.49 -2.51
N ALA A 44 16.75 -35.64 -2.10
CA ALA A 44 16.00 -36.67 -1.38
C ALA A 44 15.71 -36.30 0.09
N ALA A 45 16.43 -35.31 0.65
CA ALA A 45 16.22 -34.83 2.02
C ALA A 45 15.21 -33.65 2.11
N LEU A 46 14.78 -33.12 0.97
CA LEU A 46 13.67 -32.17 0.90
C LEU A 46 12.36 -32.95 0.84
N ASP A 47 11.97 -33.52 1.98
CA ASP A 47 10.61 -34.05 2.13
C ASP A 47 9.64 -32.93 1.73
N PRO A 48 8.74 -33.17 0.74
CA PRO A 48 7.69 -32.21 0.44
C PRO A 48 6.93 -31.93 1.75
N PRO A 49 6.55 -30.67 2.02
CA PRO A 49 5.80 -30.35 3.21
C PRO A 49 4.59 -31.30 3.29
N ARG A 50 4.41 -31.96 4.45
CA ARG A 50 3.39 -32.99 4.65
C ARG A 50 2.00 -32.38 4.49
N ALA A 51 1.50 -32.35 3.26
CA ALA A 51 0.17 -31.90 2.91
C ALA A 51 -0.90 -32.77 3.58
N ASP A 52 -0.57 -34.04 3.85
CA ASP A 52 -1.43 -35.01 4.52
C ASP A 52 -1.92 -34.53 5.88
N TRP A 53 -1.06 -33.84 6.65
CA TRP A 53 -1.43 -33.29 7.96
C TRP A 53 -2.43 -32.15 7.84
N VAL A 54 -2.27 -31.29 6.84
CA VAL A 54 -3.19 -30.18 6.57
C VAL A 54 -4.55 -30.70 6.10
N LEU A 55 -4.57 -31.78 5.31
CA LEU A 55 -5.80 -32.44 4.87
C LEU A 55 -6.49 -33.20 6.01
N GLN A 56 -5.73 -33.87 6.90
CA GLN A 56 -6.27 -34.58 8.07
C GLN A 56 -6.82 -33.62 9.15
N GLU A 57 -6.12 -32.52 9.41
CA GLU A 57 -6.57 -31.51 10.38
C GLU A 57 -7.66 -30.59 9.79
N GLY A 58 -7.83 -30.57 8.46
CA GLY A 58 -8.83 -29.78 7.73
C GLY A 58 -8.63 -28.26 7.85
N GLN A 59 -7.60 -27.83 8.58
CA GLN A 59 -7.29 -26.44 8.92
C GLN A 59 -5.78 -26.24 8.92
N TRP A 60 -5.33 -25.06 8.53
CA TRP A 60 -3.93 -24.68 8.55
C TRP A 60 -3.78 -23.21 8.98
N MET A 61 -2.59 -22.82 9.43
CA MET A 61 -2.33 -21.49 9.96
C MET A 61 -1.31 -20.74 9.12
N LEU A 62 -1.62 -19.50 8.75
CA LEU A 62 -0.70 -18.59 8.07
C LEU A 62 -0.73 -17.22 8.74
N PHE A 63 0.43 -16.76 9.23
CA PHE A 63 0.58 -15.48 9.94
C PHE A 63 -0.42 -15.24 11.08
N GLY A 64 -0.77 -16.30 11.81
CA GLY A 64 -1.72 -16.24 12.94
C GLY A 64 -3.20 -16.25 12.53
N GLN A 65 -3.52 -16.36 11.24
CA GLN A 65 -4.89 -16.60 10.77
C GLN A 65 -5.07 -18.09 10.46
N LYS A 66 -6.21 -18.66 10.86
CA LYS A 66 -6.61 -20.04 10.53
C LYS A 66 -7.37 -20.04 9.21
N TYR A 67 -7.01 -20.96 8.33
CA TYR A 67 -7.61 -21.20 7.03
C TYR A 67 -8.11 -22.65 7.01
N THR A 68 -9.26 -22.90 6.38
CA THR A 68 -9.73 -24.27 6.13
C THR A 68 -9.05 -24.81 4.87
N ALA A 69 -8.73 -26.10 4.86
CA ALA A 69 -8.13 -26.76 3.69
C ALA A 69 -9.14 -26.79 2.53
N GLU A 70 -10.40 -27.08 2.83
CA GLU A 70 -11.51 -26.94 1.90
C GLU A 70 -12.25 -25.61 2.15
N PRO A 71 -12.47 -24.78 1.12
CA PRO A 71 -13.19 -23.52 1.26
C PRO A 71 -14.69 -23.79 1.47
N HIS A 72 -15.13 -23.87 2.73
CA HIS A 72 -16.55 -23.93 3.10
C HIS A 72 -17.12 -22.52 3.25
N ILE A 73 -18.16 -22.18 2.47
CA ILE A 73 -18.90 -20.93 2.63
C ILE A 73 -20.14 -21.23 3.48
N PRO A 74 -20.22 -20.71 4.72
CA PRO A 74 -21.30 -21.08 5.62
C PRO A 74 -22.66 -20.60 5.11
N THR A 75 -23.67 -21.43 5.33
CA THR A 75 -25.07 -21.17 4.93
C THR A 75 -25.75 -20.20 5.91
N ALA A 76 -26.79 -19.46 5.49
CA ALA A 76 -27.49 -18.53 6.38
C ALA A 76 -28.02 -19.24 7.65
N LYS A 77 -28.53 -20.47 7.49
CA LYS A 77 -28.96 -21.34 8.61
C LYS A 77 -27.80 -21.74 9.54
N GLU A 78 -26.62 -22.01 8.98
CA GLU A 78 -25.44 -22.42 9.76
C GLU A 78 -24.88 -21.28 10.63
N ILE A 79 -25.09 -20.03 10.21
CA ILE A 79 -24.70 -18.83 10.95
C ILE A 79 -25.78 -18.43 11.99
N GLY A 80 -26.89 -19.17 12.05
CA GLY A 80 -28.01 -18.88 12.96
C GLY A 80 -28.89 -17.71 12.50
N LEU A 81 -28.86 -17.37 11.20
CA LEU A 81 -29.73 -16.35 10.61
C LEU A 81 -31.07 -16.98 10.16
N PRO A 82 -32.17 -16.21 10.20
CA PRO A 82 -33.43 -16.65 9.63
C PRO A 82 -33.28 -16.86 8.12
N ALA A 83 -33.70 -18.02 7.63
CA ALA A 83 -33.65 -18.37 6.20
C ALA A 83 -34.75 -17.64 5.42
N LEU A 84 -34.52 -16.35 5.16
CA LEU A 84 -35.48 -15.47 4.47
C LEU A 84 -35.64 -15.80 2.98
N VAL A 85 -34.65 -16.46 2.38
CA VAL A 85 -34.67 -16.95 1.00
C VAL A 85 -33.99 -18.32 0.93
N SER A 86 -34.41 -19.17 0.00
CA SER A 86 -33.79 -20.45 -0.30
C SER A 86 -32.31 -20.30 -0.59
N ASP A 87 -31.48 -21.18 -0.05
CA ASP A 87 -30.03 -21.13 -0.27
C ASP A 87 -29.73 -21.28 -1.77
N PRO A 88 -29.06 -20.30 -2.42
CA PRO A 88 -28.82 -20.30 -3.86
C PRO A 88 -28.13 -21.58 -4.33
N VAL A 89 -27.16 -22.08 -3.56
CA VAL A 89 -26.34 -23.24 -3.92
C VAL A 89 -27.10 -24.58 -3.74
N SER A 90 -28.09 -24.64 -2.85
CA SER A 90 -28.82 -25.90 -2.59
C SER A 90 -29.96 -26.15 -3.59
N ALA A 91 -30.37 -25.14 -4.36
CA ALA A 91 -31.62 -25.17 -5.13
C ALA A 91 -31.44 -25.37 -6.64
N GLY A 92 -30.20 -25.42 -7.15
CA GLY A 92 -29.84 -25.75 -8.55
C GLY A 92 -30.76 -25.16 -9.63
N GLY A 93 -30.36 -24.05 -10.25
CA GLY A 93 -31.08 -23.45 -11.39
C GLY A 93 -31.25 -21.93 -11.31
N ASP A 94 -32.23 -21.37 -12.03
CA ASP A 94 -32.52 -19.92 -12.10
C ASP A 94 -32.89 -19.26 -10.74
N SER A 95 -33.09 -20.08 -9.70
CA SER A 95 -33.34 -19.65 -8.31
C SER A 95 -32.17 -18.86 -7.70
N GLU A 96 -30.94 -19.12 -8.15
CA GLU A 96 -29.72 -18.40 -7.74
C GLU A 96 -29.75 -16.92 -8.11
N ARG A 97 -30.32 -16.60 -9.27
CA ARG A 97 -30.42 -15.23 -9.81
C ARG A 97 -31.61 -14.48 -9.26
N ALA A 98 -32.64 -15.19 -8.78
CA ALA A 98 -33.87 -14.61 -8.24
C ALA A 98 -33.76 -14.19 -6.76
N ALA A 99 -32.84 -14.79 -6.00
CA ALA A 99 -32.71 -14.57 -4.56
C ALA A 99 -32.24 -13.16 -4.17
N LEU A 100 -31.16 -12.65 -4.77
CA LEU A 100 -30.61 -11.32 -4.46
C LEU A 100 -31.57 -10.17 -4.81
N PRO A 101 -32.22 -10.15 -5.98
CA PRO A 101 -33.26 -9.16 -6.27
C PRO A 101 -34.36 -9.20 -5.23
N LEU A 102 -34.88 -10.37 -4.84
CA LEU A 102 -35.95 -10.48 -3.84
C LEU A 102 -35.54 -9.91 -2.47
N LEU A 103 -34.31 -10.21 -2.02
CA LEU A 103 -33.74 -9.64 -0.80
C LEU A 103 -33.57 -8.13 -0.89
N LEU A 104 -33.13 -7.61 -2.03
CA LEU A 104 -33.00 -6.18 -2.26
C LEU A 104 -34.36 -5.46 -2.23
N HIS A 105 -35.38 -6.01 -2.90
CA HIS A 105 -36.72 -5.43 -2.92
C HIS A 105 -37.34 -5.42 -1.51
N SER A 106 -37.19 -6.51 -0.74
CA SER A 106 -37.67 -6.57 0.64
C SER A 106 -36.89 -5.63 1.58
N LEU A 107 -35.59 -5.45 1.37
CA LEU A 107 -34.77 -4.46 2.10
C LEU A 107 -35.22 -3.03 1.80
N LEU A 108 -35.45 -2.70 0.53
CA LEU A 108 -35.95 -1.38 0.13
C LEU A 108 -37.35 -1.11 0.69
N HIS A 109 -38.25 -2.09 0.62
CA HIS A 109 -39.60 -1.97 1.17
C HIS A 109 -39.58 -1.76 2.69
N THR A 110 -38.76 -2.52 3.42
CA THR A 110 -38.65 -2.38 4.87
C THR A 110 -37.99 -1.07 5.29
N LEU A 111 -37.05 -0.56 4.49
CA LEU A 111 -36.46 0.75 4.69
C LEU A 111 -37.46 1.89 4.45
N LEU A 112 -38.31 1.79 3.43
CA LEU A 112 -39.39 2.75 3.18
C LEU A 112 -40.43 2.72 4.31
N ALA A 113 -40.88 1.53 4.72
CA ALA A 113 -41.80 1.39 5.86
C ALA A 113 -41.20 1.93 7.17
N PHE A 114 -39.89 1.75 7.38
CA PHE A 114 -39.20 2.34 8.53
C PHE A 114 -39.16 3.87 8.48
N ILE A 115 -38.91 4.45 7.30
CA ILE A 115 -38.97 5.91 7.10
C ILE A 115 -40.39 6.43 7.36
N ASP A 116 -41.43 5.72 6.91
CA ASP A 116 -42.82 6.08 7.18
C ASP A 116 -43.14 6.04 8.68
N VAL A 117 -42.61 5.08 9.44
CA VAL A 117 -42.78 5.02 10.91
C VAL A 117 -42.02 6.16 11.61
N LEU A 118 -40.81 6.46 11.16
CA LEU A 118 -40.01 7.58 11.69
C LEU A 118 -40.61 8.95 11.38
N THR A 119 -41.37 9.06 10.29
CA THR A 119 -42.01 10.33 9.88
C THR A 119 -43.48 10.41 10.29
N GLY A 120 -44.12 9.27 10.59
CA GLY A 120 -45.52 9.16 10.98
C GLY A 120 -45.78 9.29 12.50
N THR A 121 -44.74 9.26 13.34
CA THR A 121 -44.87 9.36 14.80
C THR A 121 -44.93 10.81 15.28
N SER A 122 -46.10 11.43 15.13
CA SER A 122 -46.65 12.43 16.05
C SER A 122 -48.10 12.76 15.64
N ARG A 123 -49.08 11.99 16.15
CA ARG A 123 -50.49 12.44 16.12
C ARG A 123 -51.08 12.71 17.50
N VAL A 124 -50.50 12.20 18.59
CA VAL A 124 -50.89 12.56 19.97
C VAL A 124 -49.66 12.52 20.90
N PRO A 125 -49.50 13.48 21.83
CA PRO A 125 -48.51 13.38 22.92
C PRO A 125 -48.83 12.20 23.86
N ASP A 126 -47.81 11.48 24.35
CA ASP A 126 -47.86 10.36 25.34
C ASP A 126 -48.00 8.91 24.82
N GLU A 127 -48.16 8.64 23.51
CA GLU A 127 -48.22 7.25 23.01
C GLU A 127 -46.89 6.48 23.12
N LEU A 128 -45.76 7.19 23.19
CA LEU A 128 -44.41 6.61 23.23
C LEU A 128 -44.06 5.94 24.57
N GLU A 129 -44.68 6.36 25.68
CA GLU A 129 -44.43 5.79 27.01
C GLU A 129 -45.24 4.50 27.26
N ALA A 130 -46.41 4.35 26.62
CA ALA A 130 -47.27 3.19 26.77
C ALA A 130 -46.75 1.94 26.04
N HIS A 131 -46.00 2.11 24.94
CA HIS A 131 -45.48 1.02 24.11
C HIS A 131 -44.05 0.58 24.46
N ALA A 132 -43.73 0.51 25.76
CA ALA A 132 -42.47 -0.01 26.30
C ALA A 132 -42.19 -1.51 26.04
N ARG A 133 -42.77 -2.12 25.00
CA ARG A 133 -42.47 -3.49 24.53
C ARG A 133 -42.12 -3.43 23.05
N GLN A 134 -40.81 -3.47 22.75
CA GLN A 134 -40.21 -3.50 21.40
C GLN A 134 -40.87 -2.51 20.43
N SER A 135 -40.30 -1.30 20.32
CA SER A 135 -40.84 -0.29 19.42
C SER A 135 -40.97 -0.88 18.00
N GLN A 136 -42.01 -0.52 17.26
CA GLN A 136 -42.16 -0.94 15.86
C GLN A 136 -40.88 -0.64 15.06
N GLY A 137 -40.18 0.45 15.40
CA GLY A 137 -38.85 0.78 14.88
C GLY A 137 -37.79 -0.29 15.14
N ASP A 138 -37.73 -0.88 16.34
CA ASP A 138 -36.76 -1.94 16.67
C ASP A 138 -37.00 -3.20 15.81
N GLN A 139 -38.27 -3.52 15.50
CA GLN A 139 -38.61 -4.65 14.64
C GLN A 139 -38.14 -4.43 13.19
N TYR A 140 -38.32 -3.21 12.65
CA TYR A 140 -37.78 -2.86 11.33
C TYR A 140 -36.26 -2.88 11.31
N ILE A 141 -35.59 -2.39 12.36
CA ILE A 141 -34.12 -2.43 12.48
C ILE A 141 -33.61 -3.87 12.51
N GLN A 142 -34.23 -4.75 13.30
CA GLN A 142 -33.87 -6.17 13.34
C GLN A 142 -34.11 -6.85 11.99
N HIS A 143 -35.23 -6.56 11.33
CA HIS A 143 -35.54 -7.12 10.02
C HIS A 143 -34.56 -6.64 8.93
N LEU A 144 -34.19 -5.36 8.93
CA LEU A 144 -33.15 -4.78 8.05
C LEU A 144 -31.79 -5.43 8.30
N SER A 145 -31.41 -5.62 9.56
CA SER A 145 -30.16 -6.29 9.93
C SER A 145 -30.13 -7.73 9.42
N ASN A 146 -31.23 -8.48 9.59
CA ASN A 146 -31.34 -9.86 9.13
C ASN A 146 -31.31 -9.94 7.60
N LEU A 147 -32.03 -9.06 6.89
CA LEU A 147 -32.00 -8.99 5.43
C LEU A 147 -30.60 -8.67 4.89
N ALA A 148 -29.90 -7.72 5.51
CA ALA A 148 -28.54 -7.36 5.11
C ALA A 148 -27.55 -8.50 5.34
N ALA A 149 -27.65 -9.19 6.48
CA ALA A 149 -26.82 -10.35 6.80
C ALA A 149 -27.07 -11.51 5.83
N THR A 150 -28.34 -11.84 5.56
CA THR A 150 -28.71 -12.89 4.60
C THR A 150 -28.25 -12.54 3.17
N MET A 151 -28.42 -11.29 2.73
CA MET A 151 -27.94 -10.82 1.43
C MET A 151 -26.41 -10.95 1.30
N MET A 152 -25.66 -10.66 2.36
CA MET A 152 -24.21 -10.81 2.37
C MET A 152 -23.78 -12.29 2.22
N VAL A 153 -24.47 -13.20 2.92
CA VAL A 153 -24.21 -14.64 2.83
C VAL A 153 -24.54 -15.16 1.43
N SER A 154 -25.72 -14.82 0.89
CA SER A 154 -26.13 -15.23 -0.46
C SER A 154 -25.19 -14.68 -1.55
N ALA A 155 -24.71 -13.43 -1.42
CA ALA A 155 -23.72 -12.88 -2.34
C ALA A 155 -22.36 -13.60 -2.26
N ASN A 156 -21.96 -14.03 -1.06
CA ASN A 156 -20.72 -14.79 -0.88
C ASN A 156 -20.82 -16.19 -1.49
N GLN A 157 -21.98 -16.84 -1.40
CA GLN A 157 -22.23 -18.15 -2.00
C GLN A 157 -22.15 -18.11 -3.54
N LEU A 158 -22.48 -16.99 -4.18
CA LEU A 158 -22.37 -16.80 -5.65
C LEU A 158 -20.94 -16.57 -6.16
N ARG A 159 -19.92 -16.52 -5.29
CA ARG A 159 -18.52 -16.28 -5.70
C ARG A 159 -17.97 -17.38 -6.62
N GLY A 160 -18.40 -18.63 -6.45
CA GLY A 160 -18.01 -19.74 -7.32
C GLY A 160 -18.54 -19.54 -8.74
N VAL A 161 -19.84 -19.29 -8.86
CA VAL A 161 -20.52 -19.00 -10.14
C VAL A 161 -19.91 -17.78 -10.83
N GLN A 162 -19.55 -16.74 -10.07
CA GLN A 162 -18.86 -15.58 -10.62
C GLN A 162 -17.48 -15.93 -11.19
N ALA A 163 -16.71 -16.79 -10.50
CA ALA A 163 -15.41 -17.23 -10.98
C ALA A 163 -15.53 -18.04 -12.28
N GLU A 164 -16.50 -18.93 -12.36
CA GLU A 164 -16.80 -19.71 -13.57
C GLU A 164 -17.20 -18.81 -14.74
N ALA A 165 -18.14 -17.89 -14.54
CA ALA A 165 -18.55 -16.94 -15.57
C ALA A 165 -17.37 -16.04 -16.03
N THR A 166 -16.52 -15.61 -15.10
CA THR A 166 -15.32 -14.82 -15.42
C THR A 166 -14.32 -15.64 -16.24
N LEU A 167 -14.15 -16.93 -15.92
CA LEU A 167 -13.28 -17.83 -16.66
C LEU A 167 -13.79 -18.06 -18.07
N VAL A 168 -15.10 -18.29 -18.25
CA VAL A 168 -15.72 -18.42 -19.57
C VAL A 168 -15.43 -17.19 -20.43
N VAL A 169 -15.67 -15.98 -19.91
CA VAL A 169 -15.39 -14.72 -20.61
C VAL A 169 -13.90 -14.59 -20.97
N LEU A 170 -13.00 -15.00 -20.07
CA LEU A 170 -11.56 -14.97 -20.33
C LEU A 170 -11.17 -15.94 -21.46
N MET A 171 -11.73 -17.15 -21.45
CA MET A 171 -11.46 -18.17 -22.46
C MET A 171 -12.02 -17.76 -23.82
N GLU A 172 -13.23 -17.20 -23.88
CA GLU A 172 -13.81 -16.64 -25.10
C GLU A 172 -12.91 -15.56 -25.69
N LYS A 173 -12.44 -14.62 -24.87
CA LYS A 173 -11.51 -13.58 -25.30
C LYS A 173 -10.19 -14.15 -25.82
N GLN A 174 -9.64 -15.17 -25.15
CA GLN A 174 -8.42 -15.84 -25.63
C GLN A 174 -8.64 -16.54 -26.98
N LEU A 175 -9.81 -17.16 -27.18
CA LEU A 175 -10.18 -17.78 -28.46
C LEU A 175 -10.30 -16.73 -29.56
N GLU A 176 -10.90 -15.57 -29.29
CA GLU A 176 -10.99 -14.46 -30.23
C GLU A 176 -9.59 -13.94 -30.63
N GLU A 177 -8.70 -13.72 -29.66
CA GLU A 177 -7.32 -13.28 -29.91
C GLU A 177 -6.55 -14.31 -30.75
N ARG A 178 -6.71 -15.61 -30.46
CA ARG A 178 -6.08 -16.69 -31.23
C ARG A 178 -6.64 -16.81 -32.64
N ARG A 179 -7.96 -16.63 -32.82
CA ARG A 179 -8.58 -16.59 -34.16
C ARG A 179 -8.03 -15.42 -34.97
N ALA A 180 -7.96 -14.23 -34.39
CA ALA A 180 -7.40 -13.04 -35.04
C ALA A 180 -5.90 -13.22 -35.41
N GLN A 181 -5.10 -13.82 -34.53
CA GLN A 181 -3.70 -14.16 -34.82
C GLN A 181 -3.58 -15.15 -35.99
N THR A 182 -4.43 -16.17 -36.00
CA THR A 182 -4.47 -17.18 -37.09
C THR A 182 -4.85 -16.54 -38.42
N GLU A 183 -5.84 -15.65 -38.43
CA GLU A 183 -6.23 -14.90 -39.63
C GLU A 183 -5.11 -14.01 -40.16
N ARG A 184 -4.38 -13.32 -39.28
CA ARG A 184 -3.21 -12.51 -39.65
C ARG A 184 -2.08 -13.37 -40.23
N LEU A 185 -1.83 -14.55 -39.69
CA LEU A 185 -0.86 -15.49 -40.26
C LEU A 185 -1.33 -15.98 -41.64
N ARG A 186 -2.61 -16.32 -41.78
CA ARG A 186 -3.20 -16.72 -43.07
C ARG A 186 -3.18 -15.61 -44.10
N SER A 187 -3.34 -14.34 -43.72
CA SER A 187 -3.23 -13.21 -44.66
C SER A 187 -1.78 -13.04 -45.12
N LYS A 188 -0.81 -13.05 -44.20
CA LYS A 188 0.62 -12.97 -44.55
C LYS A 188 1.07 -14.15 -45.42
N ASN A 189 0.62 -15.37 -45.12
CA ASN A 189 0.94 -16.53 -45.95
C ASN A 189 0.36 -16.40 -47.37
N ARG A 190 -0.83 -15.81 -47.53
CA ARG A 190 -1.42 -15.50 -48.85
C ARG A 190 -0.59 -14.45 -49.59
N GLU A 191 -0.13 -13.40 -48.90
CA GLU A 191 0.74 -12.37 -49.46
C GLU A 191 2.08 -12.95 -49.93
N ILE A 192 2.74 -13.75 -49.08
CA ILE A 192 4.00 -14.43 -49.40
C ILE A 192 3.81 -15.37 -50.59
N ALA A 193 2.73 -16.17 -50.60
CA ALA A 193 2.44 -17.07 -51.72
C ALA A 193 2.20 -16.30 -53.04
N ALA A 194 1.57 -15.13 -52.99
CA ALA A 194 1.42 -14.25 -54.15
C ALA A 194 2.75 -13.66 -54.62
N MET A 195 3.62 -13.24 -53.68
CA MET A 195 4.96 -12.74 -53.98
C MET A 195 5.84 -13.81 -54.61
N VAL A 196 5.82 -15.03 -54.08
CA VAL A 196 6.53 -16.19 -54.67
C VAL A 196 6.00 -16.50 -56.07
N ARG A 197 4.68 -16.38 -56.30
CA ARG A 197 4.10 -16.56 -57.65
C ARG A 197 4.62 -15.52 -58.63
N ARG A 198 4.60 -14.23 -58.25
CA ARG A 198 5.16 -13.14 -59.07
C ARG A 198 6.64 -13.34 -59.36
N LEU A 199 7.43 -13.77 -58.37
CA LEU A 199 8.85 -14.06 -58.57
C LEU A 199 9.04 -15.22 -59.55
N LYS A 200 8.23 -16.27 -59.46
CA LYS A 200 8.24 -17.38 -60.44
C LYS A 200 7.86 -16.92 -61.84
N GLU A 201 6.80 -16.11 -61.98
CA GLU A 201 6.38 -15.53 -63.26
C GLU A 201 7.50 -14.67 -63.86
N SER A 202 8.12 -13.79 -63.07
CA SER A 202 9.26 -12.97 -63.51
C SER A 202 10.49 -13.80 -63.89
N ALA A 203 10.72 -14.95 -63.25
CA ALA A 203 11.81 -15.86 -63.59
C ALA A 203 11.52 -16.60 -64.91
N VAL A 204 10.25 -16.94 -65.18
CA VAL A 204 9.83 -17.51 -66.48
C VAL A 204 10.01 -16.48 -67.58
N GLU A 205 9.55 -15.24 -67.39
CA GLU A 205 9.76 -14.12 -68.35
C GLU A 205 11.25 -13.83 -68.59
N ALA A 206 12.07 -13.88 -67.53
CA ALA A 206 13.52 -13.75 -67.64
C ALA A 206 14.16 -14.92 -68.40
N SER A 207 13.62 -16.14 -68.29
CA SER A 207 14.07 -17.29 -69.08
C SER A 207 13.67 -17.19 -70.55
N GLU A 208 12.45 -16.75 -70.85
CA GLU A 208 11.95 -16.55 -72.22
C GLU A 208 12.70 -15.42 -72.96
N SER A 209 13.05 -14.34 -72.25
CA SER A 209 13.89 -13.27 -72.79
C SER A 209 15.35 -13.71 -73.01
N LYS A 210 15.86 -14.64 -72.21
CA LYS A 210 17.18 -15.27 -72.41
C LYS A 210 17.20 -16.19 -73.64
N THR A 211 16.12 -16.92 -73.90
CA THR A 211 15.95 -17.71 -75.13
C THR A 211 15.83 -16.83 -76.38
N LYS A 212 15.27 -15.62 -76.26
CA LYS A 212 15.20 -14.61 -77.34
C LYS A 212 16.51 -13.84 -77.58
N SER A 213 17.41 -13.76 -76.60
CA SER A 213 18.70 -13.04 -76.71
C SER A 213 19.88 -13.95 -77.08
N GLN A 214 19.67 -15.26 -77.22
CA GLN A 214 20.66 -16.20 -77.76
C GLN A 214 20.62 -16.33 -79.30
N SER A 215 19.73 -15.61 -80.00
CA SER A 215 19.57 -15.68 -81.46
C SER A 215 20.06 -14.44 -82.24
N GLN A 216 20.67 -13.44 -81.59
CA GLN A 216 21.36 -12.30 -82.22
C GLN A 216 22.44 -11.83 -81.21
N SER A 217 23.75 -11.78 -81.41
CA SER A 217 24.63 -11.57 -82.58
C SER A 217 26.10 -11.76 -82.09
N GLN A 218 26.93 -12.56 -82.77
CA GLN A 218 28.11 -12.17 -83.58
C GLN A 218 29.15 -11.19 -82.95
N GLU A 219 30.37 -11.74 -82.83
CA GLU A 219 31.72 -11.17 -82.70
C GLU A 219 32.07 -10.04 -83.73
N PRO A 220 33.24 -9.33 -83.65
CA PRO A 220 34.51 -9.73 -83.02
C PRO A 220 35.23 -8.67 -82.15
N GLY A 221 36.26 -9.12 -81.43
CA GLY A 221 37.03 -8.32 -80.46
C GLY A 221 38.38 -7.76 -80.94
N SER A 222 38.99 -6.91 -80.10
CA SER A 222 40.45 -6.80 -79.90
C SER A 222 40.78 -6.08 -78.57
N LYS A 223 42.04 -6.18 -78.15
CA LYS A 223 42.59 -6.26 -76.78
C LYS A 223 42.99 -4.93 -76.09
N GLN A 224 42.89 -4.98 -74.74
CA GLN A 224 43.80 -4.49 -73.67
C GLN A 224 43.84 -3.00 -73.18
N SER A 225 43.72 -2.87 -71.85
CA SER A 225 43.68 -1.70 -70.93
C SER A 225 45.08 -1.08 -70.64
N PRO A 226 45.31 0.07 -69.91
CA PRO A 226 44.84 0.33 -68.52
C PRO A 226 44.71 1.81 -67.98
N ALA A 227 44.11 1.90 -66.78
CA ALA A 227 44.45 2.73 -65.58
C ALA A 227 44.51 4.28 -65.55
N ALA A 228 43.80 4.86 -64.57
CA ALA A 228 44.32 5.72 -63.47
C ALA A 228 43.17 5.99 -62.47
N ASN A 229 43.07 5.39 -61.28
CA ASN A 229 43.80 5.55 -60.00
C ASN A 229 43.61 6.88 -59.24
N GLY A 230 43.27 6.71 -57.95
CA GLY A 230 43.29 7.68 -56.84
C GLY A 230 42.04 7.49 -55.96
N VAL A 231 41.88 6.44 -55.15
CA VAL A 231 42.57 6.03 -53.90
C VAL A 231 42.65 7.14 -52.86
N GLY A 232 42.03 6.91 -51.70
CA GLY A 232 42.29 7.70 -50.50
C GLY A 232 41.22 7.64 -49.41
N ASP A 233 41.21 6.53 -48.67
CA ASP A 233 40.98 6.41 -47.24
C ASP A 233 39.60 6.53 -46.55
N ILE A 234 39.49 5.56 -45.65
CA ILE A 234 38.49 5.24 -44.65
C ILE A 234 38.55 6.24 -43.48
N HIS A 235 37.40 6.76 -43.06
CA HIS A 235 37.23 7.15 -41.65
C HIS A 235 35.81 6.89 -41.13
N ILE A 236 35.80 6.65 -39.83
CA ILE A 236 34.76 6.18 -38.93
C ILE A 236 33.81 7.33 -38.52
N ASP A 237 32.62 6.90 -38.06
CA ASP A 237 31.65 7.57 -37.20
C ASP A 237 30.48 8.38 -37.79
N ARG A 238 29.31 7.99 -37.28
CA ARG A 238 28.16 8.80 -36.82
C ARG A 238 27.28 9.50 -37.85
N ASP A 239 25.99 9.22 -37.63
CA ASP A 239 24.81 10.04 -37.92
C ASP A 239 24.44 10.22 -39.40
N GLY A 240 23.26 9.73 -39.78
CA GLY A 240 22.68 10.02 -41.09
C GLY A 240 21.61 9.05 -41.56
N ASP A 241 20.45 9.10 -40.90
CA ASP A 241 19.12 9.00 -41.53
C ASP A 241 18.88 7.88 -42.57
N ILE A 242 18.59 6.68 -42.07
CA ILE A 242 17.78 5.72 -42.82
C ILE A 242 16.34 6.22 -42.77
N ALA A 243 15.85 6.67 -43.93
CA ALA A 243 14.46 6.95 -44.21
C ALA A 243 13.59 5.75 -43.81
N ALA A 244 13.06 5.81 -42.59
CA ALA A 244 11.97 4.96 -42.16
C ALA A 244 10.76 5.29 -43.02
N SER A 245 10.42 4.36 -43.91
CA SER A 245 9.12 4.29 -44.55
C SER A 245 8.05 4.57 -43.50
N VAL A 246 7.39 5.71 -43.69
CA VAL A 246 6.25 6.20 -42.92
C VAL A 246 5.17 5.13 -42.99
N GLU A 247 5.19 4.22 -42.02
CA GLU A 247 4.02 3.47 -41.63
C GLU A 247 3.06 4.53 -41.08
N SER A 248 2.04 4.80 -41.89
CA SER A 248 0.97 5.73 -41.59
C SER A 248 0.54 5.52 -40.14
N GLN A 249 0.76 6.53 -39.31
CA GLN A 249 -0.04 6.75 -38.11
C GLN A 249 -1.49 6.41 -38.50
N PRO A 250 -2.22 5.57 -37.75
CA PRO A 250 -3.62 5.35 -38.05
C PRO A 250 -4.26 6.73 -38.16
N SER A 251 -4.78 7.00 -39.36
CA SER A 251 -5.47 8.24 -39.67
C SER A 251 -6.42 8.55 -38.52
N THR A 252 -6.49 9.83 -38.18
CA THR A 252 -7.38 10.43 -37.17
C THR A 252 -8.81 9.91 -37.34
N LYS A 253 -9.09 8.71 -36.82
CA LYS A 253 -10.44 8.22 -36.55
C LYS A 253 -10.89 9.06 -35.38
N GLY A 254 -11.86 9.92 -35.64
CA GLY A 254 -12.38 10.94 -34.73
C GLY A 254 -12.35 10.46 -33.29
N ALA A 255 -11.78 11.31 -32.42
CA ALA A 255 -11.74 11.09 -30.97
C ALA A 255 -13.07 10.48 -30.53
N LYS A 256 -13.03 9.21 -30.13
CA LYS A 256 -14.21 8.44 -29.74
C LYS A 256 -14.77 9.14 -28.52
N MET A 257 -15.71 10.05 -28.75
CA MET A 257 -16.41 10.78 -27.70
C MET A 257 -16.95 9.74 -26.72
N VAL A 258 -16.81 10.05 -25.43
CA VAL A 258 -17.13 9.17 -24.32
C VAL A 258 -18.46 8.47 -24.61
N LYS A 259 -18.44 7.14 -24.74
CA LYS A 259 -19.66 6.38 -25.05
C LYS A 259 -20.60 6.47 -23.86
N HIS A 260 -21.88 6.75 -24.11
CA HIS A 260 -22.93 6.84 -23.08
C HIS A 260 -22.56 7.83 -21.95
N ASN A 261 -23.12 7.61 -20.75
CA ASN A 261 -22.88 8.41 -19.56
C ASN A 261 -21.64 7.92 -18.77
N ASN A 262 -20.50 7.79 -19.46
CA ASN A 262 -19.24 7.45 -18.79
C ASN A 262 -18.52 8.71 -18.27
N GLN A 263 -17.70 8.56 -17.24
CA GLN A 263 -16.92 9.66 -16.67
C GLN A 263 -15.96 10.25 -17.72
N LEU A 264 -15.90 11.57 -17.82
CA LEU A 264 -14.92 12.26 -18.66
C LEU A 264 -13.49 11.94 -18.17
N PRO A 265 -12.64 11.28 -18.99
CA PRO A 265 -11.30 10.91 -18.57
C PRO A 265 -10.40 12.15 -18.51
N LYS A 266 -9.68 12.32 -17.39
CA LYS A 266 -8.61 13.33 -17.23
C LYS A 266 -7.27 12.61 -17.00
N ASN A 267 -6.96 11.66 -17.89
CA ASN A 267 -5.80 10.81 -17.75
C ASN A 267 -4.56 11.54 -18.28
N HIS A 268 -3.54 11.73 -17.45
CA HIS A 268 -2.34 12.51 -17.81
C HIS A 268 -1.28 11.65 -18.51
N PHE A 269 -1.67 10.94 -19.57
CA PHE A 269 -0.81 10.07 -20.38
C PHE A 269 -0.47 10.69 -21.75
N HIS A 270 -0.62 12.01 -21.89
CA HIS A 270 -0.40 12.77 -23.14
C HIS A 270 1.07 13.15 -23.40
N LYS A 271 1.97 12.77 -22.50
CA LYS A 271 3.42 12.94 -22.62
C LYS A 271 4.06 11.57 -22.77
N ASP A 272 5.34 11.54 -23.12
CA ASP A 272 6.22 10.35 -23.20
C ASP A 272 6.40 9.66 -21.83
N TRP A 273 5.33 9.09 -21.28
CA TRP A 273 5.25 8.55 -19.92
C TRP A 273 5.84 7.14 -19.84
N ASP A 274 5.74 6.39 -20.92
CA ASP A 274 6.26 5.04 -21.15
C ASP A 274 7.79 4.99 -20.99
N ARG A 275 8.53 5.99 -21.48
CA ARG A 275 9.98 6.10 -21.24
C ARG A 275 10.37 6.39 -19.79
N ARG A 276 9.43 6.86 -18.95
CA ARG A 276 9.66 7.25 -17.54
C ARG A 276 8.94 6.33 -16.55
N VAL A 277 8.61 5.10 -16.96
CA VAL A 277 8.01 4.11 -16.08
C VAL A 277 9.07 3.57 -15.12
N LYS A 278 8.93 3.90 -13.83
CA LYS A 278 9.74 3.30 -12.77
C LYS A 278 9.09 2.02 -12.27
N THR A 279 9.69 0.88 -12.58
CA THR A 279 9.32 -0.41 -11.98
C THR A 279 9.95 -0.56 -10.58
N TRP A 280 9.30 -1.33 -9.70
CA TRP A 280 9.72 -1.52 -8.30
C TRP A 280 10.18 -2.95 -8.01
N PHE A 281 10.68 -3.67 -9.01
CA PHE A 281 11.22 -5.02 -8.85
C PHE A 281 12.46 -5.06 -7.93
N ASP A 282 13.17 -3.93 -7.79
CA ASP A 282 14.30 -3.78 -6.89
C ASP A 282 13.91 -3.62 -5.41
N GLN A 283 12.61 -3.47 -5.09
CA GLN A 283 12.13 -3.24 -3.72
C GLN A 283 12.63 -4.28 -2.69
N PRO A 284 12.53 -5.62 -2.91
CA PRO A 284 13.09 -6.61 -1.98
C PRO A 284 14.61 -6.53 -1.87
N GLY A 285 15.32 -6.32 -2.98
CA GLY A 285 16.78 -6.13 -2.99
C GLY A 285 17.21 -4.90 -2.18
N LYS A 286 16.53 -3.77 -2.36
CA LYS A 286 16.75 -2.55 -1.57
C LYS A 286 16.38 -2.74 -0.10
N LYS A 287 15.36 -3.54 0.24
CA LYS A 287 15.04 -3.89 1.63
C LYS A 287 16.19 -4.66 2.28
N LYS A 288 16.74 -5.70 1.61
CA LYS A 288 17.91 -6.46 2.08
C LYS A 288 19.14 -5.57 2.23
N SER A 289 19.46 -4.78 1.21
CA SER A 289 20.58 -3.83 1.24
C SER A 289 20.47 -2.82 2.40
N ARG A 290 19.30 -2.20 2.61
CA ARG A 290 19.06 -1.31 3.76
C ARG A 290 19.16 -2.03 5.11
N ARG A 291 18.80 -3.31 5.19
CA ARG A 291 18.94 -4.12 6.43
C ARG A 291 20.42 -4.36 6.73
N ILE A 292 21.20 -4.79 5.74
CA ILE A 292 22.65 -5.01 5.89
C ILE A 292 23.36 -3.72 6.28
N ALA A 293 23.05 -2.59 5.61
CA ALA A 293 23.64 -1.29 5.95
C ALA A 293 23.31 -0.86 7.39
N ARG A 294 22.07 -1.10 7.85
CA ARG A 294 21.67 -0.87 9.25
C ARG A 294 22.42 -1.77 10.22
N SER A 295 22.62 -3.05 9.89
CA SER A 295 23.42 -3.99 10.70
C SER A 295 24.89 -3.56 10.77
N LYS A 296 25.50 -3.19 9.63
CA LYS A 296 26.88 -2.68 9.57
C LYS A 296 27.03 -1.41 10.41
N LYS A 297 26.08 -0.48 10.33
CA LYS A 297 26.06 0.72 11.19
C LYS A 297 25.93 0.36 12.68
N ALA A 298 25.10 -0.62 13.01
CA ALA A 298 24.92 -1.14 14.36
C ALA A 298 26.19 -1.74 14.94
N LEU A 299 26.93 -2.53 14.16
CA LEU A 299 28.21 -3.11 14.55
C LEU A 299 29.26 -2.01 14.74
N ALA A 300 29.38 -1.09 13.77
CA ALA A 300 30.35 0.01 13.83
C ALA A 300 30.12 0.98 15.01
N SER A 301 28.86 1.17 15.43
CA SER A 301 28.52 2.05 16.56
C SER A 301 28.71 1.39 17.93
N GLY A 302 28.92 0.07 17.99
CA GLY A 302 29.10 -0.66 19.25
C GLY A 302 27.96 -0.43 20.24
N ALA A 303 28.26 0.02 21.46
CA ALA A 303 27.26 0.29 22.50
C ALA A 303 26.43 1.58 22.27
N ALA A 304 26.79 2.42 21.30
CA ALA A 304 26.11 3.70 21.11
C ALA A 304 24.69 3.53 20.54
N PRO A 305 23.76 4.46 20.88
CA PRO A 305 22.43 4.50 20.29
C PRO A 305 22.48 4.68 18.76
N LEU A 306 21.72 3.84 18.02
CA LEU A 306 21.62 3.91 16.56
C LEU A 306 20.98 5.21 16.05
N GLN A 307 20.04 5.74 16.83
CA GLN A 307 19.33 6.99 16.60
C GLN A 307 19.50 7.89 17.80
N ARG A 308 19.65 9.19 17.54
CA ARG A 308 19.75 10.21 18.59
C ARG A 308 18.37 10.52 19.16
N LEU A 309 18.30 10.83 20.45
CA LEU A 309 17.05 11.26 21.09
C LEU A 309 16.55 12.55 20.44
N ARG A 310 15.27 12.55 20.07
CA ARG A 310 14.54 13.69 19.52
C ARG A 310 13.40 14.13 20.45
N PRO A 311 13.06 15.43 20.49
CA PRO A 311 11.99 15.94 21.33
C PRO A 311 10.62 15.53 20.80
N ALA A 312 9.63 15.51 21.69
CA ALA A 312 8.22 15.45 21.34
C ALA A 312 7.75 16.85 20.90
N VAL A 313 7.23 16.95 19.68
CA VAL A 313 6.76 18.21 19.09
C VAL A 313 5.38 18.01 18.47
N ARG A 314 4.47 18.95 18.72
CA ARG A 314 3.13 19.00 18.10
C ARG A 314 3.24 19.35 16.61
N CYS A 315 2.43 18.72 15.76
CA CYS A 315 2.41 19.05 14.32
C CYS A 315 1.83 20.46 14.06
N GLN A 316 2.18 21.07 12.92
CA GLN A 316 2.00 22.52 12.73
C GLN A 316 0.55 22.99 12.48
N THR A 317 -0.28 22.23 11.77
CA THR A 317 -1.60 22.71 11.30
C THR A 317 -2.72 22.32 12.25
N GLN A 318 -3.85 23.03 12.22
CA GLN A 318 -5.03 22.72 13.03
C GLN A 318 -5.50 21.27 12.86
N ARG A 319 -5.43 20.71 11.64
CA ARG A 319 -5.78 19.31 11.36
C ARG A 319 -4.91 18.30 12.13
N TYR A 320 -3.66 18.64 12.41
CA TYR A 320 -2.68 17.71 12.97
C TYR A 320 -2.17 18.13 14.36
N ASN A 321 -2.60 19.26 14.91
CA ASN A 321 -2.10 19.80 16.18
C ASN A 321 -2.23 18.81 17.36
N MET A 322 -3.23 17.93 17.34
CA MET A 322 -3.42 16.86 18.31
C MET A 322 -2.36 15.76 18.25
N ARG A 323 -1.66 15.60 17.11
CA ARG A 323 -0.61 14.58 16.95
C ARG A 323 0.74 15.10 17.43
N ILE A 324 1.41 14.32 18.25
CA ILE A 324 2.83 14.51 18.59
C ILE A 324 3.69 13.66 17.66
N ARG A 325 4.83 14.23 17.23
CA ARG A 325 5.87 13.57 16.45
C ARG A 325 7.24 13.88 17.01
N GLU A 326 8.25 13.15 16.54
CA GLU A 326 9.63 13.53 16.81
C GLU A 326 10.01 14.82 16.06
N GLY A 327 10.57 15.76 16.80
CA GLY A 327 11.15 16.98 16.25
C GLY A 327 12.57 16.78 15.72
N ARG A 328 13.20 17.89 15.30
CA ARG A 328 14.60 17.88 14.83
C ARG A 328 15.60 17.76 15.98
N GLY A 329 15.37 18.48 17.08
CA GLY A 329 16.25 18.51 18.25
C GLY A 329 15.68 19.38 19.38
N PHE A 330 16.21 19.17 20.58
CA PHE A 330 15.85 19.89 21.81
C PHE A 330 16.26 21.36 21.73
N THR A 331 15.49 22.22 22.40
CA THR A 331 15.84 23.65 22.52
C THR A 331 16.93 23.84 23.57
N LEU A 332 17.61 24.98 23.53
CA LEU A 332 18.60 25.33 24.55
C LEU A 332 17.97 25.51 25.94
N SER A 333 16.73 25.97 26.00
CA SER A 333 16.01 26.17 27.27
C SER A 333 15.64 24.83 27.92
N GLU A 334 15.17 23.86 27.13
CA GLU A 334 14.89 22.50 27.61
C GLU A 334 16.15 21.82 28.15
N LEU A 335 17.28 21.94 27.42
CA LEU A 335 18.56 21.37 27.85
C LEU A 335 19.07 22.02 29.15
N LYS A 336 18.94 23.35 29.28
CA LYS A 336 19.34 24.07 30.50
C LYS A 336 18.51 23.63 31.70
N LEU A 337 17.19 23.48 31.55
CA LEU A 337 16.31 23.00 32.62
C LEU A 337 16.54 21.52 32.97
N ALA A 338 16.97 20.71 32.01
CA ALA A 338 17.35 19.32 32.25
C ALA A 338 18.78 19.17 32.84
N GLY A 339 19.53 20.26 33.02
CA GLY A 339 20.90 20.23 33.53
C GLY A 339 21.95 19.73 32.53
N ILE A 340 21.63 19.69 31.23
CA ILE A 340 22.52 19.16 30.18
C ILE A 340 23.19 20.32 29.43
N ARG A 341 24.52 20.30 29.37
CA ARG A 341 25.28 21.31 28.62
C ARG A 341 25.10 21.11 27.10
N LYS A 342 24.93 22.21 26.36
CA LYS A 342 24.69 22.17 24.89
C LYS A 342 25.75 21.42 24.08
N LYS A 343 27.01 21.49 24.50
CA LYS A 343 28.15 20.81 23.84
C LYS A 343 28.21 19.31 24.20
N GLU A 344 27.75 18.96 25.39
CA GLU A 344 27.74 17.59 25.91
C GLU A 344 26.59 16.77 25.32
N ALA A 345 25.44 17.41 25.07
CA ALA A 345 24.24 16.77 24.53
C ALA A 345 24.52 15.89 23.29
N LEU A 346 25.34 16.38 22.35
CA LEU A 346 25.64 15.62 21.13
C LEU A 346 26.44 14.34 21.39
N GLY A 347 27.35 14.38 22.38
CA GLY A 347 28.14 13.23 22.83
C GLY A 347 27.28 12.19 23.53
N LEU A 348 26.29 12.63 24.29
CA LEU A 348 25.29 11.77 24.94
C LEU A 348 24.22 11.21 23.98
N GLY A 349 24.30 11.50 22.68
CA GLY A 349 23.31 11.04 21.70
C GLY A 349 22.01 11.84 21.68
N ILE A 350 22.01 13.09 22.14
CA ILE A 350 20.85 13.99 22.15
C ILE A 350 20.94 14.98 20.99
N ALA A 351 19.88 15.10 20.19
CA ALA A 351 19.84 16.05 19.08
C ALA A 351 19.50 17.46 19.57
N VAL A 352 20.23 18.49 19.12
CA VAL A 352 20.03 19.89 19.50
C VAL A 352 19.55 20.71 18.31
N ASP A 353 18.53 21.56 18.50
CA ASP A 353 18.04 22.48 17.48
C ASP A 353 17.99 23.93 18.00
N HIS A 354 19.01 24.71 17.64
CA HIS A 354 19.17 26.11 18.07
C HIS A 354 18.07 27.05 17.56
N ARG A 355 17.31 26.64 16.52
CA ARG A 355 16.28 27.47 15.90
C ARG A 355 14.91 27.36 16.58
N ARG A 356 14.64 26.23 17.24
CA ARG A 356 13.33 26.00 17.86
C ARG A 356 13.23 26.79 19.17
N ARG A 357 12.07 27.41 19.40
CA ARG A 357 11.73 28.14 20.63
C ARG A 357 10.52 27.49 21.29
N SER A 358 10.54 27.38 22.61
CA SER A 358 9.41 26.89 23.39
C SER A 358 8.44 28.05 23.64
N LYS A 359 7.18 27.91 23.23
CA LYS A 359 6.12 28.90 23.45
C LYS A 359 5.16 28.52 24.56
N SER A 360 5.07 27.23 24.87
CA SER A 360 4.24 26.69 25.95
C SER A 360 5.11 26.02 27.00
N GLU A 361 4.72 26.19 28.26
CA GLU A 361 5.38 25.57 29.40
C GLU A 361 5.17 24.06 29.41
N GLU A 362 3.94 23.59 29.16
CA GLU A 362 3.57 22.17 29.09
C GLU A 362 4.48 21.37 28.13
N GLY A 363 4.71 21.92 26.93
CA GLY A 363 5.55 21.29 25.92
C GLY A 363 7.03 21.29 26.29
N GLN A 364 7.46 22.28 27.08
CA GLN A 364 8.81 22.35 27.61
C GLN A 364 9.00 21.35 28.76
N ALA A 365 8.06 21.27 29.70
CA ALA A 365 8.06 20.34 30.82
C ALA A 365 8.12 18.87 30.33
N LEU A 366 7.26 18.51 29.37
CA LEU A 366 7.25 17.19 28.74
C LEU A 366 8.62 16.83 28.15
N ASN A 367 9.26 17.76 27.44
CA ASN A 367 10.57 17.51 26.84
C ASN A 367 11.70 17.45 27.87
N VAL A 368 11.63 18.23 28.96
CA VAL A 368 12.56 18.14 30.09
C VAL A 368 12.43 16.79 30.79
N GLU A 369 11.21 16.33 31.04
CA GLU A 369 10.95 14.99 31.59
C GLU A 369 11.49 13.90 30.67
N ARG A 370 11.28 14.02 29.36
CA ARG A 370 11.83 13.12 28.35
C ARG A 370 13.37 13.06 28.39
N LEU A 371 14.03 14.21 28.58
CA LEU A 371 15.49 14.28 28.73
C LEU A 371 15.96 13.60 30.01
N LYS A 372 15.27 13.83 31.13
CA LYS A 372 15.57 13.20 32.43
C LYS A 372 15.39 11.68 32.35
N ALA A 373 14.28 11.21 31.78
CA ALA A 373 14.01 9.79 31.57
C ALA A 373 15.04 9.12 30.66
N TYR A 374 15.52 9.82 29.62
CA TYR A 374 16.61 9.33 28.79
C TYR A 374 17.94 9.26 29.55
N ARG A 375 18.28 10.30 30.32
CA ARG A 375 19.52 10.35 31.10
C ARG A 375 19.59 9.26 32.16
N ALA A 376 18.45 8.95 32.81
CA ALA A 376 18.34 7.87 33.78
C ALA A 376 18.56 6.47 33.17
N ARG A 377 18.24 6.28 31.87
CA ARG A 377 18.46 5.02 31.14
C ARG A 377 19.84 4.96 30.45
N LEU A 378 20.58 6.05 30.43
CA LEU A 378 21.81 6.17 29.66
C LEU A 378 23.00 5.69 30.51
N VAL A 379 23.58 4.57 30.11
CA VAL A 379 24.86 4.07 30.61
C VAL A 379 25.99 4.74 29.82
N VAL A 380 26.86 5.49 30.49
CA VAL A 380 28.00 6.19 29.86
C VAL A 380 29.28 5.43 30.19
N PHE A 381 29.98 4.95 29.17
CA PHE A 381 31.25 4.23 29.35
C PHE A 381 32.39 5.21 29.66
N PRO A 382 33.31 4.85 30.59
CA PRO A 382 34.48 5.67 30.85
C PRO A 382 35.38 5.74 29.62
N ARG A 383 35.90 6.93 29.31
CA ARG A 383 36.75 7.15 28.14
C ARG A 383 38.05 6.36 28.18
N VAL A 384 38.58 6.13 29.39
CA VAL A 384 39.76 5.31 29.65
C VAL A 384 39.34 4.20 30.60
N GLN A 385 39.61 2.95 30.22
CA GLN A 385 39.30 1.78 31.06
C GLN A 385 40.01 1.89 32.42
N GLY A 386 39.29 1.54 33.49
CA GLY A 386 39.81 1.58 34.86
C GLY A 386 39.96 2.98 35.48
N LYS A 387 39.67 4.07 34.75
CA LYS A 387 39.72 5.45 35.27
C LYS A 387 38.37 6.17 35.08
N PRO A 388 37.30 5.73 35.76
CA PRO A 388 35.98 6.35 35.65
C PRO A 388 35.96 7.76 36.23
N LYS A 389 35.25 8.67 35.55
CA LYS A 389 34.96 10.03 36.00
C LYS A 389 33.55 10.10 36.60
N ALA A 390 33.22 11.26 37.16
CA ALA A 390 31.88 11.53 37.65
C ALA A 390 30.83 11.32 36.54
N ASN A 391 29.83 10.48 36.83
CA ASN A 391 28.76 10.02 35.92
C ASN A 391 29.12 8.97 34.86
N ASP A 392 30.30 8.34 34.96
CA ASP A 392 30.61 7.12 34.21
C ASP A 392 30.04 5.89 34.92
N ALA A 393 29.65 4.89 34.13
CA ALA A 393 29.17 3.61 34.62
C ALA A 393 30.33 2.78 35.23
N THR A 394 30.03 2.04 36.30
CA THR A 394 31.00 1.21 37.03
C THR A 394 30.39 -0.17 37.28
N GLY A 395 31.24 -1.21 37.36
CA GLY A 395 30.79 -2.57 37.70
C GLY A 395 29.89 -3.20 36.64
N ASP A 396 28.80 -3.81 37.08
CA ASP A 396 27.92 -4.68 36.28
C ASP A 396 27.25 -3.97 35.09
N ASP A 397 27.07 -2.64 35.17
CA ASP A 397 26.50 -1.82 34.09
C ASP A 397 27.33 -1.85 32.80
N LEU A 398 28.64 -2.08 32.90
CA LEU A 398 29.54 -2.15 31.74
C LEU A 398 29.35 -3.45 30.95
N THR A 399 28.85 -4.50 31.60
CA THR A 399 28.61 -5.83 31.02
C THR A 399 27.13 -6.11 30.73
N ALA A 400 26.25 -5.21 31.15
CA ALA A 400 24.81 -5.35 30.97
C ALA A 400 24.40 -5.45 29.49
N HIS A 401 23.29 -6.14 29.23
CA HIS A 401 22.76 -6.31 27.88
C HIS A 401 22.37 -4.96 27.26
N ILE A 402 22.96 -4.65 26.09
CA ILE A 402 22.79 -3.35 25.43
C ILE A 402 21.39 -3.25 24.81
N THR A 403 20.49 -2.51 25.45
CA THR A 403 19.21 -2.12 24.88
C THR A 403 19.33 -0.79 24.13
N ARG A 404 18.82 -0.72 22.89
CA ARG A 404 18.91 0.50 22.04
C ARG A 404 17.57 1.22 21.88
N VAL A 405 16.62 0.95 22.77
CA VAL A 405 15.25 1.46 22.67
C VAL A 405 15.19 2.86 23.25
N LEU A 406 14.79 3.83 22.42
CA LEU A 406 14.55 5.20 22.86
C LEU A 406 13.22 5.30 23.65
N PRO A 407 13.10 6.24 24.60
CA PRO A 407 11.83 6.50 25.29
C PRO A 407 10.71 6.78 24.27
N ALA A 408 9.58 6.09 24.41
CA ALA A 408 8.42 6.30 23.54
C ALA A 408 7.89 7.74 23.68
N LEU A 409 7.21 8.23 22.65
CA LEU A 409 6.49 9.51 22.75
C LEU A 409 5.29 9.33 23.69
N PRO A 410 4.97 10.33 24.54
CA PRO A 410 3.81 10.23 25.42
C PRO A 410 2.52 10.23 24.59
N SER A 411 1.52 9.48 25.07
CA SER A 411 0.17 9.56 24.51
C SER A 411 -0.37 10.97 24.70
N THR A 412 -1.03 11.49 23.68
CA THR A 412 -1.66 12.82 23.72
C THR A 412 -3.06 12.80 24.30
N TYR A 413 -3.65 11.62 24.40
CA TYR A 413 -5.02 11.42 24.84
C TYR A 413 -5.03 10.65 26.15
N VAL A 414 -5.72 11.23 27.12
CA VAL A 414 -6.04 10.60 28.40
C VAL A 414 -7.56 10.58 28.47
N ALA A 415 -8.14 9.38 28.55
CA ALA A 415 -9.58 9.23 28.65
C ALA A 415 -10.03 9.68 30.05
N GLU A 416 -10.94 10.65 30.11
CA GLU A 416 -11.57 11.07 31.34
C GLU A 416 -12.59 10.03 31.80
N LYS A 417 -12.75 9.88 33.12
CA LYS A 417 -13.75 8.96 33.68
C LYS A 417 -15.15 9.57 33.53
N PRO A 418 -16.20 8.74 33.39
CA PRO A 418 -17.58 9.22 33.40
C PRO A 418 -17.87 10.04 34.66
N ARG A 419 -18.49 11.21 34.49
CA ARG A 419 -18.89 12.11 35.57
C ARG A 419 -20.33 12.60 35.38
N ALA A 420 -21.00 12.91 36.49
CA ALA A 420 -22.33 13.52 36.45
C ALA A 420 -22.26 14.91 35.79
N ILE A 421 -23.26 15.22 34.97
CA ILE A 421 -23.37 16.52 34.28
C ILE A 421 -23.77 17.59 35.28
N THR A 422 -23.01 18.68 35.34
CA THR A 422 -23.27 19.82 36.23
C THR A 422 -24.45 20.66 35.73
N ALA A 423 -25.08 21.46 36.60
CA ALA A 423 -26.18 22.34 36.20
C ALA A 423 -25.74 23.37 35.15
N GLU A 424 -24.55 23.95 35.31
CA GLU A 424 -23.97 24.91 34.36
C GLU A 424 -23.76 24.31 32.96
N GLU A 425 -23.31 23.05 32.86
CA GLU A 425 -23.13 22.36 31.58
C GLU A 425 -24.45 22.07 30.87
N LYS A 426 -25.55 21.89 31.62
CA LYS A 426 -26.89 21.71 31.04
C LYS A 426 -27.45 23.02 30.49
N GLU A 427 -27.19 24.13 31.16
CA GLU A 427 -27.64 25.46 30.72
C GLU A 427 -26.78 26.04 29.58
N PHE A 428 -25.57 25.51 29.36
CA PHE A 428 -24.64 26.06 28.37
C PHE A 428 -25.07 25.78 26.91
N GLY A 429 -25.56 26.82 26.24
CA GLY A 429 -25.91 26.80 24.81
C GLY A 429 -24.69 26.83 23.87
N ALA A 430 -24.05 25.68 23.64
CA ALA A 430 -22.83 25.56 22.84
C ALA A 430 -22.94 26.14 21.41
N TYR A 431 -24.06 25.90 20.71
CA TYR A 431 -24.28 26.43 19.36
C TYR A 431 -24.31 27.96 19.35
N ALA A 432 -25.07 28.57 20.27
CA ALA A 432 -25.19 30.02 20.40
C ALA A 432 -23.84 30.65 20.75
N ALA A 433 -23.10 30.04 21.67
CA ALA A 433 -21.75 30.47 22.04
C ALA A 433 -20.80 30.47 20.83
N LEU A 434 -20.79 29.42 20.01
CA LEU A 434 -19.96 29.35 18.80
C LEU A 434 -20.34 30.42 17.77
N ARG A 435 -21.64 30.67 17.57
CA ARG A 435 -22.13 31.72 16.64
C ARG A 435 -21.76 33.11 17.14
N LYS A 436 -21.92 33.37 18.45
CA LYS A 436 -21.53 34.62 19.09
C LYS A 436 -20.03 34.85 18.97
N ALA A 437 -19.18 33.86 19.26
CA ALA A 437 -17.74 33.96 19.12
C ALA A 437 -17.30 34.29 17.68
N ARG A 438 -17.92 33.67 16.66
CA ARG A 438 -17.68 34.01 15.25
C ARG A 438 -18.10 35.44 14.91
N SER A 439 -19.26 35.88 15.41
CA SER A 439 -19.75 37.26 15.24
C SER A 439 -18.81 38.26 15.90
N ASP A 440 -18.42 38.00 17.15
CA ASP A 440 -17.53 38.86 17.92
C ASP A 440 -16.17 39.01 17.22
N ALA A 441 -15.57 37.90 16.77
CA ALA A 441 -14.32 37.92 16.00
C ALA A 441 -14.44 38.70 14.68
N ARG A 442 -15.58 38.59 13.97
CA ARG A 442 -15.84 39.31 12.72
C ARG A 442 -16.02 40.82 12.95
N TYR A 443 -16.67 41.21 14.05
CA TYR A 443 -17.08 42.60 14.30
C TYR A 443 -16.20 43.35 15.29
N VAL A 444 -15.06 42.80 15.75
CA VAL A 444 -14.13 43.47 16.69
C VAL A 444 -13.81 44.90 16.24
N GLY A 445 -13.34 45.08 15.01
CA GLY A 445 -12.94 46.40 14.50
C GLY A 445 -14.11 47.38 14.38
N GLN A 446 -15.26 46.93 13.89
CA GLN A 446 -16.44 47.80 13.76
C GLN A 446 -17.03 48.19 15.11
N ARG A 447 -17.01 47.29 16.10
CA ARG A 447 -17.46 47.59 17.45
C ARG A 447 -16.49 48.54 18.15
N ALA A 448 -15.17 48.35 17.98
CA ALA A 448 -14.17 49.28 18.49
C ALA A 448 -14.32 50.69 17.88
N LYS A 449 -14.53 50.77 16.55
CA LYS A 449 -14.80 52.03 15.85
C LYS A 449 -16.07 52.71 16.39
N ARG A 450 -17.20 51.99 16.46
CA ARG A 450 -18.46 52.53 17.01
C ARG A 450 -18.31 52.98 18.47
N ALA A 451 -17.56 52.24 19.28
CA ALA A 451 -17.29 52.63 20.66
C ALA A 451 -16.45 53.92 20.73
N ALA A 452 -15.44 54.07 19.86
CA ALA A 452 -14.64 55.29 19.78
C ALA A 452 -15.46 56.50 19.29
N GLU A 453 -16.28 56.33 18.24
CA GLU A 453 -17.17 57.38 17.73
C GLU A 453 -18.21 57.79 18.76
N LYS A 454 -18.79 56.83 19.50
CA LYS A 454 -19.73 57.12 20.57
C LYS A 454 -19.07 57.95 21.68
N LYS A 455 -17.86 57.58 22.10
CA LYS A 455 -17.09 58.34 23.09
C LYS A 455 -16.76 59.75 22.60
N ALA A 456 -16.32 59.90 21.35
CA ALA A 456 -16.02 61.22 20.78
C ALA A 456 -17.26 62.13 20.74
N LYS A 457 -18.42 61.59 20.37
CA LYS A 457 -19.70 62.34 20.42
C LYS A 457 -20.12 62.71 21.83
N GLU A 458 -19.92 61.81 22.80
CA GLU A 458 -20.20 62.09 24.22
C GLU A 458 -19.24 63.14 24.80
N GLU A 459 -18.00 63.23 24.34
CA GLU A 459 -17.04 64.27 24.71
C GLU A 459 -17.35 65.61 24.04
N GLU A 460 -17.77 65.60 22.77
CA GLU A 460 -18.21 66.79 22.05
C GLU A 460 -19.49 67.39 22.65
N ALA A 461 -20.45 66.55 23.09
CA ALA A 461 -21.67 67.00 23.75
C ALA A 461 -21.46 67.51 25.20
N LYS A 462 -20.27 67.31 25.78
CA LYS A 462 -19.89 67.82 27.10
C LYS A 462 -19.10 69.13 27.05
N LYS A 463 -18.62 69.52 25.86
CA LYS A 463 -18.06 70.85 25.59
C LYS A 463 -19.18 71.79 25.18
#